data_AF-A0A966P6S2-F1
#
_entry.id   AF-A0A966P6S2-F1
#
_cell.length_a   1.000
_cell.length_b   1.000
_cell.length_c   1.000
_cell.angle_alpha   90.00
_cell.angle_beta   90.00
_cell.angle_gamma   90.00
#
_symmetry.space_group_name_H-M   'P 1'
#
loop_
_entity.id
_entity.type
_entity.pdbx_description
1 polymer ?
#
loop_
_entity_poly.entity_id
_entity_poly.type
_entity_poly.pdbx_seq_one_letter_code
_entity_poly.pdbx_strand_id
1 'polypeptide(L)'
;MGAERGWWGADFDGIAVTAGPGLVGALLVGVSAANALALALDKPLYGVNHLASHVAVDLLTHEKDFRPSIALLVSGGHSSILKVTDLTSEIQSLGQTVDDAAGEAFDKIARLMKLGFPGGP
;
A
#
# COMPACT_ATOMS: atom_id res chain seq x y z
N MET A 1 -18.55 17.29 -4.37
CA MET A 1 -17.32 16.72 -3.78
C MET A 1 -17.78 15.83 -2.65
N GLY A 2 -17.94 14.53 -2.93
CA GLY A 2 -18.72 13.61 -2.10
C GLY A 2 -17.95 13.20 -0.85
N ALA A 3 -18.41 13.66 0.32
CA ALA A 3 -18.18 12.94 1.57
C ALA A 3 -19.25 11.85 1.64
N GLU A 4 -18.94 10.70 1.07
CA GLU A 4 -19.85 9.55 1.12
C GLU A 4 -19.76 8.95 2.53
N ARG A 5 -20.71 9.35 3.40
CA ARG A 5 -20.89 9.06 4.84
C ARG A 5 -20.33 10.14 5.77
N GLY A 6 -21.25 10.83 6.46
CA GLY A 6 -20.97 11.82 7.50
C GLY A 6 -20.65 11.13 8.83
N TRP A 7 -19.47 10.54 8.92
CA TRP A 7 -18.92 10.01 10.17
C TRP A 7 -18.14 11.12 10.87
N TRP A 8 -18.41 11.32 12.16
CA TRP A 8 -17.79 12.36 12.98
C TRP A 8 -16.93 11.70 14.06
N GLY A 9 -16.05 12.46 14.71
CA GLY A 9 -14.93 11.94 15.52
C GLY A 9 -15.21 10.83 16.56
N ALA A 10 -16.45 10.64 17.01
CA ALA A 10 -16.82 9.53 17.90
C ALA A 10 -17.00 8.18 17.17
N ASP A 11 -17.25 8.19 15.86
CA ASP A 11 -17.49 7.00 15.04
C ASP A 11 -16.20 6.22 14.71
N PHE A 12 -15.03 6.76 15.08
CA PHE A 12 -13.72 6.17 14.81
C PHE A 12 -12.99 5.81 16.10
N ASP A 13 -12.44 4.60 16.14
CA ASP A 13 -11.62 4.11 17.26
C ASP A 13 -10.12 4.36 17.08
N GLY A 14 -9.67 4.67 15.86
CA GLY A 14 -8.26 4.89 15.55
C GLY A 14 -8.06 5.33 14.10
N ILE A 15 -6.82 5.74 13.80
CA ILE A 15 -6.41 6.24 12.49
C ILE A 15 -5.26 5.39 11.99
N ALA A 16 -5.33 4.90 10.75
CA ALA A 16 -4.25 4.18 10.10
C ALA A 16 -3.72 4.99 8.91
N VAL A 17 -2.39 5.05 8.75
CA VAL A 17 -1.75 5.78 7.67
C VAL A 17 -0.54 5.03 7.14
N THR A 18 -0.35 5.02 5.82
CA THR A 18 0.83 4.41 5.21
C THR A 18 2.09 5.11 5.68
N ALA A 19 2.97 4.38 6.38
CA ALA A 19 4.24 4.88 6.90
C ALA A 19 5.43 4.57 5.96
N GLY A 20 5.21 3.73 4.95
CA GLY A 20 6.18 3.41 3.91
C GLY A 20 6.18 1.92 3.52
N PRO A 21 7.03 1.52 2.58
CA PRO A 21 7.88 2.38 1.75
C PRO A 21 7.07 3.19 0.72
N GLY A 22 7.68 4.23 0.15
CA GLY A 22 7.04 5.11 -0.82
C GLY A 22 7.77 6.44 -0.98
N LEU A 23 7.26 7.30 -1.86
CA LEU A 23 7.83 8.63 -2.07
C LEU A 23 7.71 9.46 -0.78
N VAL A 24 8.84 9.89 -0.23
CA VAL A 24 8.90 10.62 1.05
C VAL A 24 7.96 11.83 1.09
N GLY A 25 7.83 12.58 0.00
CA GLY A 25 6.93 13.73 -0.08
C GLY A 25 5.45 13.36 0.06
N ALA A 26 5.02 12.27 -0.60
CA ALA A 26 3.64 11.79 -0.51
C ALA A 26 3.35 11.18 0.87
N LEU A 27 4.30 10.41 1.42
CA LEU A 27 4.18 9.86 2.78
C LEU A 27 4.07 10.97 3.82
N LEU A 28 4.87 12.03 3.70
CA LEU A 28 4.87 13.14 4.66
C LEU A 28 3.53 13.87 4.70
N VAL A 29 2.87 14.04 3.55
CA VAL A 29 1.52 14.62 3.49
C VAL A 29 0.53 13.73 4.26
N GLY A 30 0.50 12.43 3.96
CA GLY A 30 -0.41 11.49 4.62
C GLY A 30 -0.17 11.40 6.12
N VAL A 31 1.08 11.17 6.53
CA VAL A 31 1.48 11.03 7.95
C VAL A 31 1.21 12.32 8.72
N SER A 32 1.51 13.50 8.16
CA SER A 32 1.25 14.77 8.84
C SER A 32 -0.25 15.02 9.05
N ALA A 33 -1.07 14.73 8.03
CA ALA A 33 -2.52 14.87 8.14
C ALA A 33 -3.12 13.89 9.16
N ALA A 34 -2.70 12.61 9.11
CA ALA A 34 -3.16 11.59 10.03
C ALA A 34 -2.75 11.87 11.48
N ASN A 35 -1.53 12.37 11.69
CA ASN A 35 -1.04 12.75 13.01
C ASN A 35 -1.80 13.94 13.60
N ALA A 36 -2.05 14.98 12.79
CA ALA A 36 -2.87 16.10 13.21
C ALA A 36 -4.30 15.68 13.59
N LEU A 37 -4.90 14.78 12.80
CA LEU A 37 -6.24 14.26 13.06
C LEU A 37 -6.29 13.37 14.32
N ALA A 38 -5.29 12.51 14.52
CA ALA A 38 -5.18 11.64 15.70
C ALA A 38 -5.08 12.48 16.98
N LEU A 39 -4.24 13.52 16.94
CA LEU A 39 -4.08 14.46 18.05
C LEU A 39 -5.37 15.24 18.33
N ALA A 40 -6.08 15.70 17.29
CA ALA A 40 -7.31 16.47 17.44
C ALA A 40 -8.49 15.64 17.99
N LEU A 41 -8.54 14.35 17.65
CA LEU A 41 -9.61 13.44 18.08
C LEU A 41 -9.28 12.66 19.36
N ASP A 42 -8.06 12.77 19.86
CA ASP A 42 -7.53 11.95 20.96
C ASP A 42 -7.69 10.44 20.67
N LYS A 43 -7.23 10.03 19.48
CA LYS A 43 -7.33 8.65 18.99
C LYS A 43 -5.96 8.07 18.66
N PRO A 44 -5.76 6.75 18.81
CA PRO A 44 -4.51 6.10 18.45
C PRO A 44 -4.23 6.21 16.95
N LEU A 45 -2.94 6.37 16.61
CA LEU A 45 -2.43 6.40 15.24
C LEU A 45 -1.57 5.17 14.97
N TYR A 46 -1.85 4.49 13.85
CA TYR A 46 -1.14 3.30 13.40
C TYR A 46 -0.44 3.56 12.07
N GLY A 47 0.88 3.41 12.06
CA GLY A 47 1.66 3.40 10.82
C GLY A 47 1.57 2.04 10.16
N VAL A 48 1.06 1.98 8.93
CA VAL A 48 0.93 0.73 8.17
C VAL A 48 2.00 0.62 7.10
N ASN A 49 2.53 -0.60 6.93
CA ASN A 49 3.49 -0.89 5.88
C ASN A 49 2.75 -1.08 4.55
N HIS A 50 3.12 -0.28 3.53
CA HIS A 50 2.50 -0.27 2.21
C HIS A 50 2.50 -1.65 1.54
N LEU A 51 3.62 -2.38 1.64
CA LEU A 51 3.75 -3.70 1.01
C LEU A 51 2.94 -4.75 1.78
N ALA A 52 2.91 -4.65 3.11
CA ALA A 52 2.05 -5.49 3.96
C ALA A 52 0.58 -5.36 3.56
N SER A 53 0.14 -4.12 3.32
CA SER A 53 -1.25 -3.82 2.97
C SER A 53 -1.66 -4.48 1.66
N HIS A 54 -0.78 -4.55 0.65
CA HIS A 54 -1.08 -5.27 -0.60
C HIS A 54 -1.36 -6.76 -0.36
N VAL A 55 -0.65 -7.39 0.58
CA VAL A 55 -0.87 -8.79 0.94
C VAL A 55 -2.12 -8.96 1.81
N ALA A 56 -2.36 -8.03 2.74
CA ALA A 56 -3.50 -8.07 3.65
C ALA A 56 -4.85 -7.93 2.92
N VAL A 57 -4.90 -7.25 1.77
CA VAL A 57 -6.14 -7.11 0.97
C VAL A 57 -6.69 -8.47 0.53
N ASP A 58 -5.83 -9.47 0.28
CA ASP A 58 -6.30 -10.81 -0.10
C ASP A 58 -7.13 -11.46 1.03
N LEU A 59 -6.75 -11.23 2.29
CA LEU A 59 -7.50 -11.73 3.45
C LEU A 59 -8.88 -11.10 3.57
N LEU A 60 -9.00 -9.80 3.27
CA LEU A 60 -10.27 -9.07 3.30
C LEU A 60 -11.20 -9.54 2.18
N THR A 61 -10.64 -9.93 1.03
CA THR A 61 -11.41 -10.33 -0.14
C THR A 61 -11.95 -11.75 -0.03
N HIS A 62 -11.20 -12.64 0.61
CA HIS A 62 -11.50 -14.07 0.61
C HIS A 62 -11.89 -14.64 1.98
N GLU A 63 -12.04 -13.81 3.02
CA GLU A 63 -12.38 -14.20 4.41
C GLU A 63 -11.55 -15.40 4.92
N LYS A 64 -10.23 -15.37 4.67
CA LYS A 64 -9.32 -16.44 5.10
C LYS A 64 -8.47 -15.99 6.28
N ASP A 65 -8.18 -16.94 7.16
CA ASP A 65 -7.13 -16.77 8.16
C ASP A 65 -5.78 -16.55 7.47
N PHE A 66 -5.00 -15.62 8.02
CA PHE A 66 -3.65 -15.39 7.54
C PHE A 66 -2.81 -16.66 7.67
N ARG A 67 -2.08 -16.98 6.60
CA ARG A 67 -1.08 -18.06 6.60
C ARG A 67 0.25 -17.51 6.12
N PRO A 68 1.37 -17.90 6.75
CA PRO A 68 2.69 -17.58 6.24
C PRO A 68 2.79 -17.91 4.74
N SER A 69 3.21 -16.94 3.94
CA SER A 69 3.15 -17.03 2.49
C SER A 69 4.34 -16.33 1.82
N ILE A 70 4.57 -16.70 0.56
CA ILE A 70 5.43 -15.95 -0.34
C ILE A 70 4.52 -15.12 -1.24
N ALA A 71 4.68 -13.81 -1.18
CA ALA A 71 3.93 -12.86 -1.98
C ALA A 71 4.78 -12.38 -3.17
N LEU A 72 4.19 -12.42 -4.36
CA LEU A 72 4.73 -11.78 -5.56
C LEU A 72 4.05 -10.42 -5.71
N LEU A 73 4.79 -9.35 -5.40
CA LEU A 73 4.28 -7.99 -5.52
C LEU A 73 4.68 -7.41 -6.88
N VAL A 74 3.68 -7.22 -7.74
CA VAL A 74 3.83 -6.70 -9.10
C VAL A 74 2.91 -5.51 -9.28
N SER A 75 3.48 -4.31 -9.44
CA SER A 75 2.76 -3.06 -9.68
C SER A 75 3.53 -2.19 -10.69
N GLY A 76 3.07 -0.95 -10.90
CA GLY A 76 3.78 0.05 -11.70
C GLY A 76 5.20 0.35 -11.20
N GLY A 77 5.42 0.31 -9.88
CA GLY A 77 6.72 0.67 -9.27
C GLY A 77 7.37 -0.43 -8.43
N HIS A 78 6.77 -1.63 -8.37
CA HIS A 78 7.31 -2.75 -7.61
C HIS A 78 7.29 -4.03 -8.42
N SER A 79 8.38 -4.78 -8.33
CA SER A 79 8.48 -6.16 -8.81
C SER A 79 9.39 -6.89 -7.84
N SER A 80 8.78 -7.55 -6.86
CA SER A 80 9.49 -8.11 -5.70
C SER A 80 8.83 -9.37 -5.17
N ILE A 81 9.65 -10.21 -4.53
CA ILE A 81 9.24 -11.41 -3.82
C ILE A 81 9.42 -11.15 -2.33
N LEU A 82 8.34 -11.28 -1.58
CA LEU A 82 8.30 -11.05 -0.14
C LEU A 82 7.95 -12.35 0.58
N LYS A 83 8.65 -12.67 1.65
CA LYS A 83 8.24 -13.67 2.64
C LYS A 83 7.47 -12.95 3.73
N VAL A 84 6.21 -13.32 3.92
CA VAL A 84 5.31 -12.72 4.89
C VAL A 84 4.94 -13.79 5.90
N THR A 85 5.47 -13.69 7.11
CA THR A 85 5.17 -14.60 8.23
C THR A 85 4.25 -13.97 9.26
N ASP A 86 4.16 -12.63 9.27
CA ASP A 86 3.20 -11.84 10.04
C ASP A 86 2.96 -10.53 9.27
N LEU A 87 1.68 -10.18 9.03
CA LEU A 87 1.30 -8.95 8.34
C LEU A 87 1.63 -7.67 9.10
N THR A 88 1.80 -7.76 10.41
CA THR A 88 2.01 -6.62 11.30
C THR A 88 3.48 -6.33 11.54
N SER A 89 4.35 -7.34 11.45
CA SER A 89 5.71 -7.24 11.97
C SER A 89 6.79 -7.96 11.14
N GLU A 90 6.45 -9.04 10.43
CA GLU A 90 7.45 -9.90 9.78
C GLU A 90 7.26 -10.01 8.27
N ILE A 91 7.83 -9.02 7.58
CA ILE A 91 7.90 -8.97 6.11
C ILE A 91 9.35 -8.87 5.68
N GLN A 92 9.84 -9.94 5.07
CA GLN A 92 11.20 -10.04 4.58
C GLN A 92 11.21 -9.98 3.05
N SER A 93 11.96 -9.03 2.48
CA SER A 93 12.24 -9.06 1.04
C SER A 93 13.19 -10.21 0.72
N LEU A 94 12.79 -11.09 -0.21
CA LEU A 94 13.61 -12.17 -0.74
C LEU A 94 14.34 -11.78 -2.03
N GLY A 95 13.84 -10.75 -2.71
CA GLY A 95 14.42 -10.27 -3.95
C GLY A 95 13.50 -9.24 -4.62
N GLN A 96 14.10 -8.38 -5.44
CA GLN A 96 13.39 -7.39 -6.24
C GLN A 96 14.11 -7.17 -7.57
N THR A 97 13.39 -6.60 -8.53
CA THR A 97 14.01 -6.08 -9.75
C THR A 97 15.12 -5.09 -9.41
N VAL A 98 16.17 -5.07 -10.20
CA VAL A 98 17.30 -4.14 -10.07
C VAL A 98 17.13 -2.91 -10.97
N ASP A 99 16.15 -2.96 -11.87
CA ASP A 99 15.87 -1.94 -12.88
C ASP A 99 14.37 -1.61 -12.91
N ASP A 100 13.69 -1.92 -14.00
CA ASP A 100 12.30 -1.57 -14.22
C ASP A 100 11.39 -2.55 -13.46
N ALA A 101 10.36 -2.00 -12.83
CA ALA A 101 9.22 -2.82 -12.42
C ALA A 101 8.48 -3.32 -13.66
N ALA A 102 7.79 -4.46 -13.54
CA ALA A 102 7.04 -5.03 -14.65
C ALA A 102 6.00 -4.04 -15.21
N GLY A 103 5.26 -3.32 -14.35
CA GLY A 103 4.31 -2.32 -14.82
C GLY A 103 4.98 -1.17 -15.57
N GLU A 104 6.14 -0.70 -15.11
CA GLU A 104 6.94 0.31 -15.82
C GLU A 104 7.43 -0.19 -17.18
N ALA A 105 7.85 -1.46 -17.26
CA ALA A 105 8.24 -2.08 -18.53
C ALA A 105 7.04 -2.14 -19.51
N PHE A 106 5.85 -2.50 -19.03
CA PHE A 106 4.62 -2.47 -19.83
C PHE A 106 4.32 -1.06 -20.35
N ASP A 107 4.40 -0.05 -19.50
CA ASP A 107 4.16 1.35 -19.88
C ASP A 107 5.16 1.83 -20.94
N LYS A 108 6.44 1.48 -20.79
CA LYS A 108 7.50 1.82 -21.77
C LYS A 108 7.23 1.17 -23.13
N ILE A 109 6.89 -0.12 -23.16
CA ILE A 109 6.60 -0.84 -24.41
C ILE A 109 5.32 -0.31 -25.06
N ALA A 110 4.25 -0.08 -24.31
CA ALA A 110 3.01 0.49 -24.84
C ALA A 110 3.25 1.86 -25.48
N ARG A 111 4.09 2.70 -24.86
CA ARG A 111 4.49 3.99 -25.44
C ARG A 111 5.26 3.85 -26.75
N LEU A 112 6.21 2.91 -26.82
CA LEU A 112 6.96 2.62 -28.06
C LEU A 112 6.04 2.11 -29.17
N MET A 113 5.06 1.28 -28.81
CA MET A 113 4.06 0.73 -29.73
C MET A 113 2.90 1.69 -30.04
N LYS A 114 2.88 2.89 -29.46
CA LYS A 114 1.81 3.90 -29.61
C LYS A 114 0.43 3.40 -29.15
N LEU A 115 0.39 2.60 -28.08
CA LEU A 115 -0.82 2.02 -27.52
C LEU A 115 -1.47 2.86 -26.40
N GLY A 116 -0.83 3.96 -25.97
CA GLY A 116 -1.34 4.85 -24.92
C GLY A 116 -0.74 4.56 -23.54
N PHE A 117 -1.37 5.11 -22.49
CA PHE A 117 -0.97 4.96 -21.09
C PHE A 117 -2.22 4.91 -20.18
N PRO A 118 -2.27 4.05 -19.14
CA PRO A 118 -1.27 3.03 -18.78
C PRO A 118 -1.21 1.88 -19.79
N GLY A 119 -0.04 1.24 -19.89
CA GLY A 119 0.27 0.19 -20.84
C GLY A 119 0.12 -1.24 -20.31
N GLY A 120 -0.07 -1.39 -19.00
CA GLY A 120 -0.43 -2.66 -18.35
C GLY A 120 -1.90 -3.05 -18.54
N PRO A 121 -2.30 -4.27 -18.12
CA PRO A 121 -3.68 -4.77 -18.20
C PRO A 121 -4.67 -4.03 -17.30
#